data_AF-A0A2A9NCE6-F1
#
_entry.id   AF-A0A2A9NCE6-F1
#
_cell.length_a   1.000
_cell.length_b   1.000
_cell.length_c   1.000
_cell.angle_alpha   90.00
_cell.angle_beta   90.00
_cell.angle_gamma   90.00
#
_symmetry.space_group_name_H-M   'P 1'
#
loop_
_entity.id
_entity.type
_entity.pdbx_description
1 polymer ?
#
loop_
_entity_poly.entity_id
_entity_poly.type
_entity_poly.pdbx_seq_one_letter_code
_entity_poly.pdbx_strand_id
1 'polypeptide(L)'
;MRPAPGGASDITDNASDDGEVSGGAAGKKHICPTCGKRFNRPSSLRIHVNTHTGATPFRCPWPNCGREFNVNSNMRRHYRNHT
;
A
#
# COMPACT_ATOMS: atom_id res chain seq x y z
N MET A 1 8.40 -1.18 39.11
CA MET A 1 8.87 -0.45 37.92
C MET A 1 8.26 -1.11 36.68
N ARG A 2 7.52 -0.36 35.86
CA ARG A 2 6.89 -0.87 34.63
C ARG A 2 7.73 -0.41 33.43
N PRO A 3 8.21 -1.29 32.52
CA PRO A 3 8.76 -0.83 31.25
C PRO A 3 7.63 -0.32 30.35
N ALA A 4 7.91 0.79 29.67
CA ALA A 4 6.99 1.46 28.74
C ALA A 4 6.71 0.60 27.50
N PRO A 5 5.48 0.58 26.96
CA PRO A 5 5.24 0.06 25.63
C PRO A 5 5.86 1.03 24.59
N GLY A 6 6.90 0.57 23.90
CA GLY A 6 7.51 1.27 22.77
C GLY A 6 6.50 1.45 21.64
N GLY A 7 6.57 2.63 21.01
CA GLY A 7 5.60 3.19 20.08
C GLY A 7 5.07 2.21 19.04
N ALA A 8 3.74 2.09 19.03
CA ALA A 8 3.00 1.50 17.94
C ALA A 8 3.25 2.29 16.65
N SER A 9 3.52 1.54 15.60
CA SER A 9 3.48 1.90 14.19
C SER A 9 2.73 3.19 13.84
N ASP A 10 3.47 4.27 13.59
CA ASP A 10 2.99 5.39 12.79
C ASP A 10 2.81 4.93 11.35
N ILE A 11 1.67 4.28 11.09
CA ILE A 11 1.10 4.15 9.76
C ILE A 11 0.55 5.54 9.44
N THR A 12 1.41 6.44 8.99
CA THR A 12 0.97 7.72 8.48
C THR A 12 0.15 7.49 7.21
N ASP A 13 -1.15 7.65 7.42
CA ASP A 13 -2.07 8.37 6.56
C ASP A 13 -1.70 8.35 5.08
N ASN A 14 -2.30 7.42 4.34
CA ASN A 14 -2.66 7.70 2.97
C ASN A 14 -4.18 7.82 2.94
N ALA A 15 -4.70 8.90 3.54
CA ALA A 15 -5.98 9.44 3.14
C ALA A 15 -5.85 9.81 1.65
N SER A 16 -6.15 8.84 0.77
CA SER A 16 -6.50 9.15 -0.60
C SER A 16 -7.91 9.71 -0.57
N ASP A 17 -7.94 11.03 -0.34
CA ASP A 17 -8.97 12.00 -0.62
C ASP A 17 -10.16 11.47 -1.47
N ASP A 18 -11.33 11.63 -0.89
CA ASP A 18 -12.65 11.39 -1.46
C ASP A 18 -12.91 12.32 -2.65
N GLY A 19 -12.77 11.79 -3.86
CA GLY A 19 -13.30 12.40 -5.07
C GLY A 19 -14.60 11.72 -5.52
N GLU A 20 -15.72 12.03 -4.87
CA GLU A 20 -17.05 11.88 -5.47
C GLU A 20 -17.19 12.90 -6.61
N VAL A 21 -17.51 12.42 -7.82
CA VAL A 21 -18.71 12.83 -8.58
C VAL A 21 -18.57 12.57 -10.10
N SER A 22 -19.59 11.87 -10.60
CA SER A 22 -20.20 11.87 -11.93
C SER A 22 -19.45 12.54 -13.09
N GLY A 23 -19.08 11.74 -14.08
CA GLY A 23 -18.62 12.24 -15.37
C GLY A 23 -18.29 11.10 -16.31
N GLY A 24 -19.18 10.83 -17.26
CA GLY A 24 -19.02 9.80 -18.28
C GLY A 24 -17.73 10.00 -19.07
N ALA A 25 -16.83 9.04 -18.97
CA ALA A 25 -15.75 8.83 -19.93
C ALA A 25 -15.36 7.35 -19.87
N ALA A 26 -15.62 6.65 -20.97
CA ALA A 26 -15.15 5.30 -21.22
C ALA A 26 -13.62 5.26 -21.07
N GLY A 27 -13.12 4.76 -19.94
CA GLY A 27 -11.66 4.68 -19.71
C GLY A 27 -11.21 4.09 -18.38
N LYS A 28 -12.02 4.19 -17.31
CA LYS A 28 -11.62 3.67 -15.99
C LYS A 28 -12.14 2.24 -15.80
N LYS A 29 -11.38 1.24 -16.29
CA LYS A 29 -11.76 -0.19 -16.31
C LYS A 29 -11.26 -1.02 -15.11
N HIS A 30 -10.48 -0.43 -14.20
CA HIS A 30 -9.84 -1.19 -13.12
C HIS A 30 -10.58 -0.98 -11.80
N ILE A 31 -11.50 -1.89 -11.49
CA ILE A 31 -12.38 -1.82 -10.32
C ILE A 31 -11.96 -2.86 -9.29
N CYS A 32 -11.96 -2.48 -8.02
CA CYS A 32 -11.74 -3.41 -6.92
C CYS A 32 -12.92 -4.35 -6.76
N PRO A 33 -12.74 -5.68 -6.85
CA PRO A 33 -13.83 -6.63 -6.66
C PRO A 33 -14.31 -6.68 -5.20
N THR A 34 -13.48 -6.26 -4.25
CA THR A 34 -13.81 -6.32 -2.81
C THR A 34 -14.64 -5.13 -2.34
N CYS A 35 -14.35 -3.92 -2.82
CA CYS A 35 -15.00 -2.70 -2.32
C CYS A 35 -15.53 -1.77 -3.42
N GLY A 36 -15.46 -2.17 -4.69
CA GLY A 36 -15.99 -1.39 -5.82
C GLY A 36 -15.21 -0.12 -6.17
N LYS A 37 -14.11 0.20 -5.47
CA LYS A 37 -13.29 1.39 -5.77
C LYS A 37 -12.72 1.33 -7.19
N ARG A 38 -12.76 2.47 -7.89
CA ARG A 38 -12.32 2.61 -9.28
C ARG A 38 -10.91 3.21 -9.33
N PHE A 39 -10.05 2.60 -10.14
CA PHE A 39 -8.68 3.05 -10.36
C PHE A 39 -8.46 3.34 -11.83
N ASN A 40 -7.63 4.35 -12.11
CA ASN A 40 -7.25 4.71 -13.48
C ASN A 40 -6.12 3.81 -14.02
N ARG A 41 -5.44 3.05 -13.17
CA ARG A 41 -4.28 2.21 -13.53
C ARG A 41 -4.41 0.82 -12.91
N PRO A 42 -4.07 -0.26 -13.65
CA PRO A 42 -4.16 -1.62 -13.14
C PRO A 42 -3.16 -1.85 -12.00
N SER A 43 -1.99 -1.20 -12.04
CA SER A 43 -1.00 -1.25 -10.95
C SER A 43 -1.56 -0.72 -9.63
N SER A 44 -2.32 0.38 -9.68
CA SER A 44 -2.95 0.98 -8.51
C SER A 44 -4.06 0.10 -7.95
N LEU A 45 -4.87 -0.50 -8.84
CA LEU A 45 -5.86 -1.51 -8.44
C LEU A 45 -5.19 -2.70 -7.74
N ARG A 46 -4.11 -3.25 -8.29
CA ARG A 46 -3.43 -4.41 -7.71
C ARG A 46 -2.86 -4.10 -6.33
N ILE A 47 -2.21 -2.93 -6.18
CA ILE A 47 -1.73 -2.43 -4.88
C ILE A 47 -2.91 -2.29 -3.93
N HIS A 48 -4.02 -1.71 -4.37
CA HIS A 48 -5.20 -1.59 -3.52
C HIS A 48 -5.79 -2.95 -3.11
N VAL A 49 -5.90 -3.92 -4.00
CA VAL A 49 -6.41 -5.26 -3.66
C VAL A 49 -5.55 -5.93 -2.59
N ASN A 50 -4.22 -5.73 -2.65
CA ASN A 50 -3.30 -6.22 -1.64
C ASN A 50 -3.55 -5.65 -0.23
N THR A 51 -4.20 -4.49 -0.09
CA THR A 51 -4.58 -3.96 1.23
C THR A 51 -5.75 -4.73 1.84
N HIS A 52 -6.60 -5.35 1.03
CA HIS A 52 -7.68 -6.21 1.50
C HIS A 52 -7.19 -7.61 1.89
N THR A 53 -6.24 -8.14 1.13
CA THR A 53 -5.68 -9.48 1.38
C THR A 53 -4.52 -9.48 2.36
N GLY A 54 -3.95 -8.31 2.68
CA GLY A 54 -2.71 -8.19 3.43
C GLY A 54 -1.49 -8.76 2.69
N ALA A 55 -1.63 -9.12 1.41
CA ALA A 55 -0.58 -9.76 0.64
C ALA A 55 0.41 -8.70 0.10
N THR A 56 1.54 -8.53 0.78
CA THR A 56 2.64 -7.70 0.27
C THR A 56 3.65 -8.55 -0.50
N PRO A 57 3.72 -8.43 -1.85
CA PRO A 57 4.61 -9.27 -2.65
C PRO A 57 6.10 -8.89 -2.53
N PHE A 58 6.43 -7.72 -1.96
CA PHE A 58 7.81 -7.23 -1.91
C PHE A 58 8.30 -7.17 -0.47
N ARG A 59 8.93 -8.26 -0.02
CA ARG A 59 9.62 -8.30 1.28
C ARG A 59 11.05 -7.76 1.17
N CYS A 60 11.49 -7.05 2.19
CA CYS A 60 12.87 -6.60 2.30
C CYS A 60 13.80 -7.83 2.36
N PRO A 61 14.83 -7.91 1.51
CA PRO A 61 15.76 -9.05 1.51
C PRO A 61 16.73 -9.03 2.69
N TRP A 62 16.75 -7.95 3.48
CA TRP A 62 17.66 -7.81 4.62
C TRP A 62 17.19 -8.68 5.81
N PRO A 63 18.05 -9.57 6.33
CA PRO A 63 17.65 -10.70 7.18
C PRO A 63 17.03 -10.31 8.53
N ASN A 64 17.39 -9.15 9.09
CA ASN A 64 16.82 -8.67 10.36
C ASN A 64 15.77 -7.56 10.19
N CYS A 65 15.42 -7.18 8.96
CA CYS A 65 14.51 -6.06 8.72
C CYS A 65 13.03 -6.46 8.73
N GLY A 66 12.70 -7.59 8.09
CA GLY A 66 11.34 -8.13 8.06
C GLY A 66 10.25 -7.26 7.41
N ARG A 67 10.56 -6.02 6.97
CA ARG A 67 9.58 -5.11 6.36
C ARG A 67 9.06 -5.61 5.03
N GLU A 68 7.78 -5.34 4.80
CA GLU A 68 7.10 -5.70 3.57
C GLU A 68 6.49 -4.46 2.92
N PHE A 69 6.45 -4.48 1.58
CA PHE A 69 5.99 -3.38 0.77
C PHE A 69 5.04 -3.89 -0.30
N ASN A 70 4.09 -3.04 -0.62
CA ASN A 70 3.14 -3.30 -1.70
C ASN A 70 3.68 -2.82 -3.08
N VAL A 71 4.79 -2.08 -3.08
CA VAL A 71 5.41 -1.50 -4.28
C VAL A 71 6.91 -1.77 -4.30
N ASN A 72 7.40 -2.29 -5.43
CA ASN A 72 8.81 -2.61 -5.63
C ASN A 72 9.75 -1.40 -5.49
N SER A 73 9.35 -0.22 -6.00
CA SER A 73 10.15 1.01 -5.89
C SER A 73 10.35 1.43 -4.44
N ASN A 74 9.32 1.29 -3.60
CA ASN A 74 9.40 1.60 -2.17
C ASN A 74 10.32 0.61 -1.45
N MET A 75 10.20 -0.70 -1.72
CA MET A 75 11.11 -1.71 -1.17
C MET A 75 12.56 -1.43 -1.57
N ARG A 76 12.83 -1.14 -2.85
CA ARG A 76 14.19 -0.81 -3.31
C ARG A 76 14.75 0.44 -2.65
N ARG A 77 13.94 1.51 -2.51
CA ARG A 77 14.37 2.73 -1.83
C ARG A 77 14.69 2.45 -0.37
N HIS A 78 13.85 1.68 0.30
CA HIS A 78 14.09 1.25 1.67
C HIS A 78 15.36 0.41 1.79
N TYR A 79 15.58 -0.54 0.88
CA TYR A 79 16.77 -1.39 0.88
C TYR A 79 18.09 -0.60 0.80
N ARG A 80 18.11 0.50 0.04
CA ARG A 80 19.27 1.40 -0.03
C ARG A 80 19.66 2.01 1.32
N ASN A 81 18.73 2.10 2.28
CA ASN A 81 19.03 2.60 3.61
C ASN A 81 19.68 1.54 4.53
N HIS A 82 19.77 0.28 4.10
CA HIS A 82 20.48 -0.79 4.84
C HIS A 82 21.95 -0.94 4.42
N THR A 83 22.34 -0.34 3.29
CA THR A 83 23.75 -0.20 2.92
C THR A 83 24.48 0.61 3.98
#